data_AF-A0A928IKL3-F1
#
_entry.id   AF-A0A928IKL3-F1
#
_cell.length_a   1.000
_cell.length_b   1.000
_cell.length_c   1.000
_cell.angle_alpha   90.00
_cell.angle_beta   90.00
_cell.angle_gamma   90.00
#
_symmetry.space_group_name_H-M   'P 1'
#
loop_
_entity.id
_entity.type
_entity.pdbx_description
1 polymer ?
#
loop_
_entity_poly.entity_id
_entity_poly.type
_entity_poly.pdbx_seq_one_letter_code
_entity_poly.pdbx_strand_id
1 'polypeptide(L)'
;MDFMEKIALWGAIVNVLAVVGGGFLGLVLRHFLHGGEGKLGETMKKCSDAIMKGIGLCCMVIGISGALKSEKMLVMILSIIVGGILGTLLDLDGKISRLGNFLGEKLSGKGRKASDFSEGFVNATLLFCVGAMSIVKNRLP
;
A
#
# COMPACT_ATOMS: atom_id res chain seq x y z
N MET A 1 17.01 25.17 6.72
CA MET A 1 16.50 23.78 6.74
C MET A 1 15.00 23.76 6.97
N ASP A 2 14.45 24.68 7.76
CA ASP A 2 13.00 24.80 8.06
C ASP A 2 12.08 24.96 6.82
N PHE A 3 12.52 25.67 5.78
CA PHE A 3 11.70 25.88 4.58
C PHE A 3 11.50 24.60 3.76
N MET A 4 12.54 23.77 3.65
CA MET A 4 12.49 22.49 2.93
C MET A 4 11.69 21.43 3.70
N GLU A 5 11.80 21.43 5.03
CA GLU A 5 11.01 20.54 5.89
C GLU A 5 9.52 20.88 5.82
N LYS A 6 9.18 22.18 5.80
CA LYS A 6 7.81 22.64 5.56
C LYS A 6 7.26 22.16 4.22
N ILE A 7 8.03 22.27 3.12
CA ILE A 7 7.59 21.81 1.79
C ILE A 7 7.33 20.30 1.78
N ALA A 8 8.21 19.51 2.39
CA ALA A 8 8.03 18.05 2.47
C ALA A 8 6.79 17.66 3.28
N LEU A 9 6.53 18.36 4.40
CA LEU A 9 5.34 18.17 5.22
C LEU A 9 4.05 18.52 4.46
N TRP A 10 4.03 19.63 3.72
CA TRP A 10 2.89 20.00 2.88
C TRP A 10 2.63 18.97 1.77
N GLY A 11 3.69 18.44 1.13
CA GLY A 11 3.57 17.38 0.13
C GLY A 11 2.96 16.08 0.69
N ALA A 12 3.40 15.67 1.89
CA ALA A 12 2.82 14.51 2.58
C ALA A 12 1.35 14.73 2.95
N ILE A 13 0.98 15.92 3.43
CA ILE A 13 -0.40 16.27 3.77
C ILE A 13 -1.29 16.24 2.52
N VAL A 14 -0.85 16.85 1.42
CA VAL A 14 -1.59 16.85 0.15
C VAL A 14 -1.76 15.42 -0.39
N ASN A 15 -0.74 14.57 -0.26
CA ASN A 15 -0.82 13.15 -0.63
C ASN A 15 -1.91 12.41 0.15
N VAL A 16 -1.91 12.55 1.48
CA VAL A 16 -2.91 11.92 2.35
C VAL A 16 -4.31 12.41 1.95
N LEU A 17 -4.49 13.71 1.76
CA LEU A 17 -5.78 14.29 1.35
C LEU A 17 -6.22 13.82 -0.04
N ALA A 18 -5.32 13.72 -1.00
CA ALA A 18 -5.61 13.23 -2.34
C ALA A 18 -6.00 11.74 -2.34
N VAL A 19 -5.32 10.92 -1.54
CA VAL A 19 -5.64 9.48 -1.41
C VAL A 19 -6.96 9.27 -0.66
N VAL A 20 -7.19 10.00 0.44
CA VAL A 20 -8.45 9.92 1.19
C VAL A 20 -9.61 10.44 0.34
N GLY A 21 -9.44 11.59 -0.31
CA GLY A 21 -10.44 12.18 -1.20
C GLY A 21 -10.72 11.31 -2.42
N GLY A 22 -9.68 10.83 -3.09
CA GLY A 22 -9.79 9.93 -4.24
C GLY A 22 -10.39 8.56 -3.86
N GLY A 23 -10.05 8.04 -2.68
CA GLY A 23 -10.65 6.83 -2.13
C GLY A 23 -12.13 7.02 -1.81
N PHE A 24 -12.50 8.14 -1.19
CA PHE A 24 -13.90 8.49 -0.90
C PHE A 24 -14.71 8.69 -2.19
N LEU A 25 -14.20 9.46 -3.15
CA LEU A 25 -14.77 9.62 -4.49
C LEU A 25 -14.92 8.28 -5.20
N GLY A 26 -13.91 7.41 -5.13
CA GLY A 26 -13.95 6.06 -5.69
C GLY A 26 -15.03 5.19 -5.05
N LEU A 27 -15.25 5.31 -3.74
CA LEU A 27 -16.32 4.61 -3.03
C LEU A 27 -17.71 5.16 -3.38
N VAL A 28 -17.86 6.49 -3.51
CA VAL A 28 -19.12 7.12 -3.91
C VAL A 28 -19.47 6.78 -5.35
N LEU A 29 -18.52 6.90 -6.29
CA LEU A 29 -18.70 6.45 -7.67
C LEU A 29 -19.04 4.96 -7.70
N ARG A 30 -18.34 4.14 -6.91
CA ARG A 30 -18.63 2.72 -6.80
C ARG A 30 -20.07 2.51 -6.35
N HIS A 31 -20.53 3.19 -5.29
CA HIS A 31 -21.91 3.06 -4.78
C HIS A 31 -22.96 3.53 -5.79
N PHE A 32 -22.71 4.63 -6.49
CA PHE A 32 -23.61 5.18 -7.51
C PHE A 32 -23.70 4.30 -8.77
N LEU A 33 -22.59 3.64 -9.15
CA LEU A 33 -22.52 2.71 -10.28
C LEU A 33 -22.87 1.24 -9.91
N HIS A 34 -22.75 0.82 -8.64
CA HIS A 34 -23.03 -0.54 -8.13
C HIS A 34 -24.49 -0.79 -7.70
N GLY A 35 -25.45 0.02 -8.16
CA GLY A 35 -26.88 -0.27 -7.99
C GLY A 35 -27.36 -1.59 -8.62
N GLY A 36 -26.50 -2.36 -9.32
CA GLY A 36 -26.78 -3.69 -9.83
C GLY A 36 -25.54 -4.61 -9.79
N GLU A 37 -25.72 -5.83 -9.29
CA GLU A 37 -24.71 -6.89 -9.10
C GLU A 37 -24.17 -7.48 -10.43
N GLY A 38 -23.65 -6.65 -11.33
CA GLY A 38 -23.08 -7.08 -12.60
C GLY A 38 -21.55 -7.14 -12.61
N LYS A 39 -21.00 -7.89 -13.59
CA LYS A 39 -19.60 -8.03 -14.11
C LYS A 39 -18.49 -7.04 -13.68
N LEU A 40 -18.82 -5.83 -13.25
CA LEU A 40 -17.89 -4.77 -12.84
C LEU A 40 -17.10 -5.12 -11.57
N GLY A 41 -17.69 -5.88 -10.64
CA GLY A 41 -16.99 -6.33 -9.42
C GLY A 41 -15.79 -7.25 -9.71
N GLU A 42 -15.94 -8.16 -10.68
CA GLU A 42 -14.85 -9.03 -11.12
C GLU A 42 -13.76 -8.25 -11.85
N THR A 43 -14.13 -7.26 -12.68
CA THR A 43 -13.16 -6.38 -13.36
C THR A 43 -12.35 -5.57 -12.36
N MET A 44 -12.97 -5.05 -11.30
CA MET A 44 -12.28 -4.33 -10.23
C MET A 44 -11.29 -5.23 -9.46
N LYS A 45 -11.67 -6.47 -9.14
CA LYS A 45 -10.74 -7.43 -8.52
C LYS A 45 -9.53 -7.70 -9.42
N LYS A 46 -9.74 -7.95 -10.71
CA LYS A 46 -8.65 -8.13 -11.69
C LYS A 46 -7.74 -6.90 -11.80
N CYS A 47 -8.32 -5.69 -11.73
CA CYS A 47 -7.54 -4.45 -11.77
C CYS A 47 -6.71 -4.28 -10.50
N SER A 48 -7.28 -4.54 -9.32
CA SER A 48 -6.57 -4.54 -8.04
C SER A 48 -5.41 -5.54 -8.04
N ASP A 49 -5.63 -6.77 -8.53
CA ASP A 49 -4.58 -7.78 -8.66
C ASP A 49 -3.45 -7.33 -9.59
N ALA A 50 -3.80 -6.72 -10.72
CA ALA A 50 -2.84 -6.20 -11.68
C ALA A 50 -2.00 -5.06 -11.08
N ILE A 51 -2.64 -4.15 -10.33
CA ILE A 51 -1.97 -3.06 -9.62
C ILE A 51 -1.03 -3.64 -8.56
N MET A 52 -1.46 -4.65 -7.79
CA MET A 52 -0.64 -5.31 -6.80
C MET A 52 0.60 -5.96 -7.39
N LYS A 53 0.43 -6.70 -8.48
CA LYS A 53 1.54 -7.30 -9.23
C LYS A 53 2.49 -6.22 -9.75
N GLY A 54 1.95 -5.11 -10.27
CA GLY A 54 2.72 -3.96 -10.72
C GLY A 54 3.55 -3.32 -9.60
N ILE A 55 2.94 -3.08 -8.43
CA ILE A 55 3.64 -2.53 -7.25
C ILE A 55 4.75 -3.47 -6.78
N GLY A 56 4.49 -4.78 -6.72
CA GLY A 56 5.51 -5.77 -6.39
C GLY A 56 6.70 -5.74 -7.35
N LEU A 57 6.43 -5.62 -8.65
CA LEU A 57 7.45 -5.48 -9.68
C LEU A 57 8.26 -4.17 -9.50
N CYS A 58 7.59 -3.06 -9.25
CA CYS A 58 8.24 -1.77 -8.96
C CYS A 58 9.12 -1.85 -7.71
N CYS A 59 8.64 -2.47 -6.63
CA CYS A 59 9.42 -2.68 -5.40
C CYS A 59 10.68 -3.50 -5.68
N MET A 60 10.60 -4.52 -6.54
CA MET A 60 11.77 -5.30 -6.94
C MET A 60 12.81 -4.43 -7.67
N VAL A 61 12.38 -3.60 -8.63
CA VAL A 61 13.27 -2.68 -9.35
C VAL A 61 13.91 -1.65 -8.42
N ILE A 62 13.15 -1.09 -7.47
CA ILE A 62 13.64 -0.15 -6.46
C ILE A 62 14.67 -0.84 -5.55
N GLY A 63 14.39 -2.07 -5.11
CA GLY A 63 15.30 -2.87 -4.31
C GLY A 63 16.62 -3.17 -5.02
N ILE A 64 16.57 -3.60 -6.28
CA ILE A 64 17.78 -3.84 -7.10
C ILE A 64 18.56 -2.54 -7.32
N SER A 65 17.87 -1.45 -7.66
CA SER A 65 18.51 -0.14 -7.86
C SER A 65 19.18 0.37 -6.58
N GLY A 66 18.53 0.20 -5.43
CA GLY A 66 19.09 0.52 -4.12
C GLY A 66 20.27 -0.40 -3.78
N ALA A 67 20.21 -1.67 -4.21
CA ALA A 67 21.28 -2.62 -3.96
C ALA A 67 22.56 -2.28 -4.71
N LEU A 68 22.44 -1.89 -5.99
CA LEU A 68 23.56 -1.50 -6.84
C LEU A 68 24.20 -0.18 -6.43
N LYS A 69 23.45 0.73 -5.79
CA LYS A 69 23.97 2.01 -5.26
C LYS A 69 24.61 1.90 -3.88
N SER A 70 24.54 0.75 -3.21
CA SER A 70 24.94 0.64 -1.82
C SER A 70 26.42 0.33 -1.66
N GLU A 71 27.17 1.21 -1.01
CA GLU A 71 28.60 0.98 -0.68
C GLU A 71 28.79 -0.13 0.37
N LYS A 72 27.74 -0.50 1.11
CA LYS A 72 27.77 -1.50 2.20
C LYS A 72 26.84 -2.68 1.91
N MET A 73 27.09 -3.38 0.81
CA MET A 73 26.27 -4.50 0.34
C MET A 73 26.05 -5.59 1.41
N LEU A 74 27.07 -5.91 2.22
CA LEU A 74 26.97 -6.90 3.30
C LEU A 74 25.93 -6.52 4.37
N VAL A 75 25.89 -5.25 4.77
CA VAL A 75 24.93 -4.76 5.79
C VAL A 75 23.50 -4.86 5.27
N MET A 76 23.30 -4.54 3.99
CA MET A 76 22.00 -4.66 3.34
C MET A 76 21.51 -6.11 3.28
N ILE A 77 22.36 -7.04 2.82
CA ILE A 77 22.02 -8.47 2.75
C ILE A 77 21.64 -8.99 4.15
N LEU A 78 22.46 -8.69 5.16
CA LEU A 78 22.17 -9.07 6.54
C LEU A 78 20.86 -8.46 7.03
N SER A 79 20.58 -7.19 6.71
CA SER A 79 19.32 -6.55 7.08
C SER A 79 18.11 -7.22 6.43
N ILE A 80 18.20 -7.65 5.17
CA ILE A 80 17.13 -8.34 4.47
C ILE A 80 16.89 -9.72 5.08
N ILE A 81 17.97 -10.48 5.35
CA ILE A 81 17.88 -11.81 5.96
C ILE A 81 17.27 -11.70 7.37
N VAL A 82 17.81 -10.83 8.21
CA VAL A 82 17.32 -10.63 9.59
C VAL A 82 15.88 -10.12 9.57
N GLY A 83 15.55 -9.16 8.71
CA GLY A 83 14.18 -8.65 8.55
C GLY A 83 13.20 -9.73 8.10
N GLY A 84 13.59 -10.59 7.15
CA GLY A 84 12.77 -11.70 6.66
C GLY A 84 12.55 -12.79 7.71
N ILE A 85 13.60 -13.13 8.47
CA ILE A 85 13.50 -14.10 9.57
C ILE A 85 12.61 -13.55 10.69
N LEU A 86 12.85 -12.32 11.13
CA LEU A 86 12.02 -11.67 12.16
C LEU A 86 10.58 -11.48 11.70
N GLY A 87 10.36 -11.10 10.44
CA GLY A 87 9.04 -10.95 9.84
C GLY A 87 8.24 -12.25 9.85
N THR A 88 8.89 -13.35 9.46
CA THR A 88 8.30 -14.70 9.48
C THR A 88 8.05 -15.19 10.89
N LEU A 89 9.00 -15.02 11.82
CA LEU A 89 8.86 -15.45 13.21
C LEU A 89 7.74 -14.72 13.95
N LEU A 90 7.54 -13.44 13.64
CA LEU A 90 6.49 -12.62 14.24
C LEU A 90 5.13 -12.79 13.56
N ASP A 91 5.04 -13.60 12.50
CA ASP A 91 3.84 -13.82 11.68
C ASP A 91 3.17 -12.49 11.29
N LEU A 92 3.95 -11.57 10.70
CA LEU A 92 3.44 -10.25 10.31
C LEU A 92 2.31 -10.36 9.29
N ASP A 93 2.43 -11.25 8.30
CA ASP A 93 1.38 -11.54 7.33
C ASP A 93 0.08 -11.99 8.02
N GLY A 94 0.17 -12.96 8.93
CA GLY A 94 -0.98 -13.44 9.69
C GLY A 94 -1.59 -12.36 10.58
N LYS A 95 -0.77 -11.53 11.24
CA LYS A 95 -1.23 -10.41 12.06
C LYS A 95 -1.94 -9.33 11.24
N ILE A 96 -1.40 -8.96 10.08
CA ILE A 96 -2.02 -7.98 9.19
C ILE A 96 -3.35 -8.52 8.66
N SER A 97 -3.41 -9.80 8.28
CA SER A 97 -4.65 -10.46 7.87
C SER A 97 -5.70 -10.50 8.99
N ARG A 98 -5.29 -10.80 10.23
CA ARG A 98 -6.19 -10.78 11.41
C ARG A 98 -6.68 -9.37 11.74
N LEU A 99 -5.81 -8.36 11.67
CA LEU A 99 -6.19 -6.96 11.86
C LEU A 99 -7.17 -6.51 10.78
N GLY A 100 -6.90 -6.85 9.52
CA GLY A 100 -7.82 -6.59 8.41
C GLY A 100 -9.18 -7.25 8.64
N ASN A 101 -9.21 -8.52 9.06
CA ASN A 101 -10.46 -9.22 9.34
C ASN A 101 -11.22 -8.57 10.50
N PHE A 102 -10.53 -8.23 11.60
CA PHE A 102 -11.12 -7.57 12.76
C PHE A 102 -11.73 -6.20 12.40
N LEU A 103 -11.03 -5.38 11.60
CA LEU A 103 -11.56 -4.11 11.11
C LEU A 103 -12.72 -4.34 10.13
N GLY A 104 -12.60 -5.35 9.26
CA GLY A 104 -13.61 -5.74 8.29
C GLY A 104 -14.93 -6.17 8.96
N GLU A 105 -14.86 -6.96 10.03
CA GLU A 105 -16.01 -7.40 10.82
C GLU A 105 -16.69 -6.22 11.56
N LYS A 106 -15.89 -5.25 12.02
CA LYS A 106 -16.42 -4.07 12.73
C LYS A 106 -17.04 -3.04 11.78
N LEU A 107 -16.59 -2.98 10.53
CA LEU A 107 -16.99 -1.98 9.53
C LEU A 107 -18.01 -2.52 8.52
N SER A 108 -18.01 -3.82 8.20
CA SER A 108 -19.02 -4.45 7.35
C SER A 108 -20.15 -5.00 8.21
N GLY A 109 -21.24 -4.24 8.33
CA GLY A 109 -22.52 -4.81 8.74
C GLY A 109 -22.85 -6.00 7.84
N LYS A 110 -23.11 -7.17 8.46
CA LYS A 110 -23.57 -8.46 7.88
C LYS A 110 -23.67 -8.47 6.34
N GLY A 111 -22.64 -8.96 5.63
CA GLY A 111 -22.81 -9.33 4.22
C GLY A 111 -21.59 -9.34 3.29
N ARG A 112 -20.44 -8.76 3.67
CA ARG A 112 -19.20 -8.86 2.85
C ARG A 112 -18.20 -9.83 3.48
N LYS A 113 -17.56 -10.66 2.65
CA LYS A 113 -16.51 -11.58 3.09
C LYS A 113 -15.36 -10.79 3.71
N ALA A 114 -14.98 -11.12 4.96
CA ALA A 114 -13.91 -10.46 5.70
C ALA A 114 -12.56 -10.44 4.94
N SER A 115 -12.32 -11.45 4.09
CA SER A 115 -11.12 -11.56 3.25
C SER A 115 -10.92 -10.37 2.30
N ASP A 116 -12.01 -9.84 1.72
CA ASP A 116 -11.93 -8.75 0.74
C ASP A 116 -11.51 -7.42 1.39
N PHE A 117 -11.77 -7.25 2.69
CA PHE A 117 -11.37 -6.05 3.43
C PHE A 117 -9.88 -6.07 3.78
N SER A 118 -9.37 -7.21 4.24
CA SER A 118 -7.94 -7.39 4.54
C SER A 118 -7.07 -7.16 3.32
N GLU A 119 -7.47 -7.72 2.18
CA GLU A 119 -6.77 -7.53 0.91
C GLU A 119 -6.84 -6.07 0.43
N GLY A 120 -8.01 -5.42 0.56
CA GLY A 120 -8.16 -3.99 0.27
C GLY A 120 -7.31 -3.09 1.18
N PHE A 121 -7.17 -3.43 2.46
CA PHE A 121 -6.36 -2.68 3.43
C PHE A 121 -4.86 -2.78 3.12
N VAL A 122 -4.36 -3.99 2.84
CA VAL A 122 -2.97 -4.20 2.40
C VAL A 122 -2.71 -3.45 1.10
N ASN A 123 -3.67 -3.48 0.18
CA ASN A 123 -3.56 -2.78 -1.09
C ASN A 123 -3.49 -1.26 -0.96
N ALA A 124 -4.36 -0.68 -0.15
CA ALA A 124 -4.34 0.74 0.14
C ALA A 124 -3.03 1.16 0.84
N THR A 125 -2.54 0.36 1.79
CA THR A 125 -1.29 0.66 2.52
C THR A 125 -0.08 0.64 1.60
N LEU A 126 0.03 -0.37 0.74
CA LEU A 126 1.13 -0.48 -0.23
C LEU A 126 1.08 0.65 -1.26
N LEU A 127 -0.11 0.99 -1.79
CA LEU A 127 -0.30 2.14 -2.68
C LEU A 127 0.09 3.46 -2.01
N PHE A 128 -0.30 3.65 -0.75
CA PHE A 128 0.01 4.87 0.01
C PHE A 128 1.52 4.99 0.30
N CYS A 129 2.14 3.92 0.80
CA CYS A 129 3.56 3.90 1.14
C CYS A 129 4.45 4.10 -0.09
N VAL A 130 4.15 3.40 -1.20
CA VAL A 130 4.90 3.57 -2.46
C VAL A 130 4.61 4.93 -3.09
N GLY A 131 3.36 5.40 -3.03
CA GLY A 131 2.98 6.74 -3.48
C GLY A 131 3.75 7.85 -2.76
N ALA A 132 3.90 7.75 -1.45
CA ALA A 132 4.67 8.71 -0.64
C ALA A 132 6.16 8.76 -1.02
N MET A 133 6.76 7.62 -1.40
CA MET A 133 8.14 7.59 -1.92
C MET A 133 8.32 8.36 -3.22
N SER A 134 7.26 8.53 -4.02
CA SER A 134 7.27 9.36 -5.24
C SER A 134 7.46 10.85 -4.92
N ILE A 135 6.87 11.31 -3.80
CA ILE A 135 6.87 12.71 -3.38
C ILE A 135 8.17 13.06 -2.65
N VAL A 136 8.71 12.12 -1.88
CA VAL A 136 9.98 12.27 -1.15
C VAL A 136 11.20 12.24 -2.09
N LYS A 137 11.03 11.96 -3.38
CA LYS A 137 12.13 11.92 -4.36
C LYS A 137 12.61 13.33 -4.75
N ASN A 138 13.20 14.04 -3.79
CA ASN A 138 14.14 15.12 -4.06
C ASN A 138 15.32 15.00 -3.08
N ARG A 139 16.36 14.29 -3.53
CA ARG A 139 17.78 14.40 -3.17
C ARG A 139 18.51 13.12 -3.60
N LEU A 140 18.63 12.93 -4.91
CA LEU A 140 19.89 12.42 -5.42
C LEU A 140 20.86 13.62 -5.43
N PRO A 141 22.09 13.52 -4.91
CA PRO A 141 23.20 14.20 -5.57
C PRO A 141 23.35 13.65 -7.01
#